data_AF-A0A6P7G0X9-F1
#
_entry.id   AF-A0A6P7G0X9-F1
#
_cell.length_a   1.000
_cell.length_b   1.000
_cell.length_c   1.000
_cell.angle_alpha   90.00
_cell.angle_beta   90.00
_cell.angle_gamma   90.00
#
_symmetry.space_group_name_H-M   'P 1'
#
loop_
_entity.id
_entity.type
_entity.pdbx_description
1 polymer ?
#
loop_
_entity_poly.entity_id
_entity_poly.type
_entity_poly.pdbx_seq_one_letter_code
_entity_poly.pdbx_strand_id
1 'polypeptide(L)'
;MADINVGDIVWGRMDGFPYWPCVVLKDVKVPKPSKDPNTKYYWVYLFGSKNYSWISRKRLCPYEGNRFKYGHNDGHVNFAEAVKEAELHVKRKKLNSNYQVVIKEKFDIQEYERKLRRSESRMRYRTKLMIRTRSVRTDEDHKSRIANTRNIATSTFVFGVIGIGNLGTDITRNLIHSGHVVNIWNRTYSKGQSLVTEFGPKFKKKLTQFYTPRGLLQKSDVILVCLSDKEAVRTIFENSFGIHKPADECLKNKGIIQMTTTGPEFSKDMNSIIEKKGGKYLEAQIQRSKEEATNGDFITLAAGDEVLFFKCHTLFKAIGNTVLYLGEVGYASKMNLILQVIKSINVAALCEALNFAERSDVELKNVYDILESTNLCSLYLLRKCGLILQENFLNSDQSLTNLQKDMSLVLDLADSVKYPMSITSPANQIFQHCIRLEYGAYDASIIFLQHHH
;
A
#
# COMPACT_ATOMS: atom_id res chain seq x y z
N MET A 1 2.91 36.66 28.30
CA MET A 1 1.86 36.11 27.40
C MET A 1 0.59 36.00 28.22
N ALA A 2 -0.56 36.47 27.71
CA ALA A 2 -1.83 36.45 28.46
C ALA A 2 -2.16 35.05 28.99
N ASP A 3 -2.71 34.96 30.20
CA ASP A 3 -3.20 33.70 30.74
C ASP A 3 -4.42 33.23 29.97
N ILE A 4 -4.47 31.93 29.66
CA ILE A 4 -5.57 31.30 28.92
C ILE A 4 -6.45 30.59 29.95
N ASN A 5 -7.74 30.94 29.98
CA ASN A 5 -8.69 30.41 30.94
C ASN A 5 -9.72 29.49 30.28
N VAL A 6 -10.41 28.71 31.10
CA VAL A 6 -11.56 27.91 30.66
C VAL A 6 -12.63 28.83 30.08
N GLY A 7 -13.16 28.50 28.91
CA GLY A 7 -14.13 29.29 28.16
C GLY A 7 -13.51 30.33 27.24
N ASP A 8 -12.17 30.43 27.16
CA ASP A 8 -11.53 31.29 26.19
C ASP A 8 -11.54 30.68 24.80
N ILE A 9 -11.82 31.54 23.83
CA ILE A 9 -11.76 31.21 22.41
C ILE A 9 -10.35 31.55 21.95
N VAL A 10 -9.66 30.56 21.37
CA VAL A 10 -8.24 30.61 21.05
C VAL A 10 -7.99 29.98 19.67
N TRP A 11 -6.82 30.27 19.10
CA TRP A 11 -6.27 29.49 17.99
C TRP A 11 -5.34 28.42 18.56
N GLY A 12 -5.53 27.18 18.15
CA GLY A 12 -4.69 26.06 18.55
C GLY A 12 -4.03 25.37 17.36
N ARG A 13 -2.72 25.13 17.45
CA ARG A 13 -1.97 24.40 16.43
C ARG A 13 -1.77 22.94 16.82
N MET A 14 -2.27 22.02 15.99
CA MET A 14 -2.00 20.58 16.09
C MET A 14 -0.83 20.19 15.19
N ASP A 15 -0.14 19.09 15.48
CA ASP A 15 0.95 18.61 14.64
C ASP A 15 0.43 18.20 13.25
N GLY A 16 1.04 18.75 12.19
CA GLY A 16 0.63 18.49 10.81
C GLY A 16 -0.60 19.26 10.34
N PHE A 17 -1.17 20.14 11.17
CA PHE A 17 -2.34 20.96 10.82
C PHE A 17 -2.06 22.47 11.00
N PRO A 18 -2.78 23.34 10.29
CA PRO A 18 -2.76 24.78 10.52
C PRO A 18 -3.36 25.15 11.89
N TYR A 19 -3.28 26.43 12.25
CA TYR A 19 -3.95 26.94 13.44
C TYR A 19 -5.47 26.84 13.27
N TRP A 20 -6.13 26.14 14.18
CA TRP A 20 -7.57 25.88 14.15
C TRP A 20 -8.28 26.65 15.27
N PRO A 21 -9.48 27.21 15.03
CA PRO A 21 -10.20 27.92 16.07
C PRO A 21 -10.86 26.95 17.07
N CYS A 22 -10.66 27.18 18.36
CA CYS A 22 -11.15 26.30 19.41
C CYS A 22 -11.54 27.05 20.69
N VAL A 23 -12.29 26.37 21.57
CA VAL A 23 -12.61 26.85 22.92
C VAL A 23 -11.94 25.98 23.96
N VAL A 24 -11.37 26.61 24.98
CA VAL A 24 -10.78 25.93 26.13
C VAL A 24 -11.87 25.42 27.04
N LEU A 25 -11.80 24.15 27.38
CA LEU A 25 -12.75 23.48 28.27
C LEU A 25 -12.14 23.26 29.64
N LYS A 26 -13.02 23.02 30.61
CA LYS A 26 -12.61 22.55 31.92
C LYS A 26 -11.93 21.19 31.77
N ASP A 27 -10.88 20.96 32.57
CA ASP A 27 -10.19 19.68 32.62
C ASP A 27 -11.20 18.53 32.80
N VAL A 28 -11.14 17.58 31.87
CA VAL A 28 -11.93 16.34 31.87
C VAL A 28 -11.05 15.19 32.35
N LYS A 29 -11.65 14.06 32.73
CA LYS A 29 -10.96 12.82 33.12
C LYS A 29 -10.29 12.10 31.92
N VAL A 30 -9.69 12.85 30.99
CA VAL A 30 -8.91 12.32 29.86
C VAL A 30 -7.42 12.46 30.21
N PRO A 31 -6.58 11.43 30.02
CA PRO A 31 -5.15 11.53 30.31
C PRO A 31 -4.46 12.60 29.45
N LYS A 32 -3.55 13.38 30.05
CA LYS A 32 -2.72 14.37 29.32
C LYS A 32 -1.67 13.66 28.45
N PRO A 33 -1.27 14.21 27.30
CA PRO A 33 -0.36 13.55 26.35
C PRO A 33 1.05 13.31 26.89
N SER A 34 1.52 14.18 27.79
CA SER A 34 2.81 14.06 28.47
C SER A 34 2.60 14.01 29.98
N LYS A 35 3.45 13.22 30.64
CA LYS A 35 3.56 13.18 32.11
C LYS A 35 4.54 14.23 32.66
N ASP A 36 5.21 14.99 31.78
CA ASP A 36 6.12 16.07 32.19
C ASP A 36 5.33 17.17 32.92
N PRO A 37 5.60 17.42 34.22
CA PRO A 37 4.89 18.42 35.00
C PRO A 37 5.11 19.85 34.51
N ASN A 38 6.19 20.12 33.76
CA ASN A 38 6.50 21.46 33.25
C ASN A 38 5.71 21.84 32.00
N THR A 39 5.09 20.86 31.32
CA THR A 39 4.32 21.13 30.10
C THR A 39 2.83 21.28 30.42
N LYS A 40 2.34 22.52 30.42
CA LYS A 40 0.90 22.81 30.56
C LYS A 40 0.14 22.48 29.27
N TYR A 41 -0.90 21.66 29.39
CA TYR A 41 -1.86 21.33 28.31
C TYR A 41 -3.25 21.83 28.66
N TYR A 42 -4.02 22.18 27.63
CA TYR A 42 -5.42 22.57 27.73
C TYR A 42 -6.27 21.62 26.92
N TRP A 43 -7.40 21.22 27.50
CA TRP A 43 -8.42 20.46 26.81
C TRP A 43 -9.26 21.42 25.98
N VAL A 44 -9.36 21.19 24.67
CA VAL A 44 -10.07 22.11 23.77
C VAL A 44 -11.09 21.40 22.91
N TYR A 45 -12.14 22.13 22.54
CA TYR A 45 -13.10 21.74 21.49
C TYR A 45 -12.81 22.52 20.21
N LEU A 46 -12.66 21.80 19.10
CA LEU A 46 -12.34 22.33 17.78
C LEU A 46 -13.64 22.60 17.01
N PHE A 47 -13.95 23.86 16.77
CA PHE A 47 -15.13 24.30 16.04
C PHE A 47 -15.18 23.71 14.62
N GLY A 48 -16.37 23.53 14.05
CA GLY A 48 -16.64 22.94 12.73
C GLY A 48 -16.34 21.43 12.63
N SER A 49 -15.17 20.98 13.10
CA SER A 49 -14.77 19.57 13.12
C SER A 49 -15.47 18.76 14.20
N LYS A 50 -16.00 19.44 15.23
CA LYS A 50 -16.67 18.84 16.40
C LYS A 50 -15.82 17.82 17.15
N ASN A 51 -14.50 18.00 17.10
CA ASN A 51 -13.53 17.13 17.77
C ASN A 51 -12.93 17.80 19.02
N TYR A 52 -12.27 16.99 19.83
CA TYR A 52 -11.62 17.42 21.06
C TYR A 52 -10.14 17.00 21.07
N SER A 53 -9.28 17.82 21.65
CA SER A 53 -7.84 17.54 21.69
C SER A 53 -7.14 18.21 22.86
N TRP A 54 -5.99 17.67 23.24
CA TRP A 54 -5.04 18.32 24.14
C TRP A 54 -4.05 19.17 23.34
N ILE A 55 -3.98 20.46 23.64
CA ILE A 55 -3.01 21.36 23.01
C ILE A 55 -2.11 21.98 24.08
N SER A 56 -0.80 21.97 23.85
CA SER A 56 0.16 22.56 24.78
C SER A 56 0.04 24.08 24.78
N ARG A 57 0.29 24.72 25.93
CA ARG A 57 0.23 26.18 26.08
C ARG A 57 1.02 26.93 25.01
N LYS A 58 2.18 26.39 24.59
CA LYS A 58 3.08 26.97 23.58
C LYS A 58 2.43 27.06 22.19
N ARG A 59 1.38 26.28 21.93
CA ARG A 59 0.68 26.19 20.65
C ARG A 59 -0.71 26.82 20.67
N LEU A 60 -1.03 27.56 21.74
CA LEU A 60 -2.26 28.33 21.87
C LEU A 60 -1.96 29.82 21.84
N CYS A 61 -2.78 30.56 21.12
CA CYS A 61 -2.81 32.02 21.17
C CYS A 61 -4.24 32.57 21.19
N PRO A 62 -4.47 33.77 21.74
CA PRO A 62 -5.79 34.37 21.79
C PRO A 62 -6.44 34.47 20.41
N TYR A 63 -7.75 34.24 20.33
CA TYR A 63 -8.47 34.32 19.06
C TYR A 63 -8.49 35.75 18.50
N GLU A 64 -8.80 36.70 19.39
CA GLU A 64 -8.79 38.13 19.08
C GLU A 64 -7.35 38.62 18.81
N GLY A 65 -7.19 39.49 17.81
CA GLY A 65 -5.89 40.00 17.36
C GLY A 65 -5.13 39.06 16.40
N ASN A 66 -5.48 37.77 16.31
CA ASN A 66 -4.80 36.81 15.43
C ASN A 66 -5.66 36.32 14.24
N ARG A 67 -6.90 36.82 14.11
CA ARG A 67 -7.84 36.43 13.04
C ARG A 67 -7.32 36.70 11.63
N PHE A 68 -6.60 37.80 11.43
CA PHE A 68 -5.97 38.12 10.14
C PHE A 68 -4.79 37.18 9.86
N LYS A 69 -4.07 36.73 10.88
CA LYS A 69 -2.90 35.86 10.70
C LYS A 69 -3.30 34.41 10.41
N TYR A 70 -4.35 33.91 11.04
CA TYR A 70 -4.69 32.49 11.02
C TYR A 70 -6.03 32.15 10.37
N GLY A 71 -6.91 33.11 10.10
CA GLY A 71 -8.26 32.82 9.60
C GLY A 71 -8.41 32.89 8.08
N HIS A 72 -7.34 32.63 7.32
CA HIS A 72 -7.41 32.48 5.86
C HIS A 72 -7.72 31.02 5.48
N ASN A 73 -8.43 30.82 4.37
CA ASN A 73 -8.84 29.48 3.92
C ASN A 73 -7.61 28.58 3.71
N ASP A 74 -7.61 27.41 4.33
CA ASP A 74 -6.48 26.46 4.36
C ASP A 74 -6.69 25.23 3.45
N GLY A 75 -7.81 25.17 2.72
CA GLY A 75 -8.18 24.03 1.87
C GLY A 75 -8.88 22.87 2.61
N HIS A 76 -9.06 22.94 3.93
CA HIS A 76 -9.88 21.99 4.67
C HIS A 76 -11.38 22.30 4.51
N VAL A 77 -12.15 21.27 4.17
CA VAL A 77 -13.60 21.33 3.88
C VAL A 77 -14.40 22.05 4.99
N ASN A 78 -13.98 21.92 6.25
CA ASN A 78 -14.71 22.45 7.41
C ASN A 78 -14.08 23.70 8.06
N PHE A 79 -12.98 24.23 7.53
CA PHE A 79 -12.26 25.33 8.17
C PHE A 79 -13.06 26.63 8.17
N ALA A 80 -13.68 26.97 7.03
CA ALA A 80 -14.52 28.17 6.91
C ALA A 80 -15.71 28.14 7.89
N GLU A 81 -16.32 26.96 8.08
CA GLU A 81 -17.39 26.76 9.05
C GLU A 81 -16.90 26.92 10.49
N ALA A 82 -15.74 26.35 10.81
CA ALA A 82 -15.11 26.47 12.13
C ALA A 82 -14.83 27.93 12.52
N VAL A 83 -14.34 28.73 11.57
CA VAL A 83 -14.10 30.16 11.79
C VAL A 83 -15.41 30.91 12.00
N LYS A 84 -16.43 30.64 11.18
CA LYS A 84 -17.77 31.25 11.33
C LYS A 84 -18.40 30.93 12.67
N GLU A 85 -18.29 29.69 13.14
CA GLU A 85 -18.78 29.27 14.46
C GLU A 85 -18.04 30.01 15.59
N ALA A 86 -16.71 30.08 15.53
CA ALA A 86 -15.91 30.81 16.51
C ALA A 86 -16.27 32.30 16.56
N GLU A 87 -16.45 32.95 15.41
CA GLU A 87 -16.85 34.37 15.32
C GLU A 87 -18.22 34.63 15.97
N LEU A 88 -19.17 33.71 15.82
CA LEU A 88 -20.48 33.81 16.48
C LEU A 88 -20.35 33.77 18.01
N HIS A 89 -19.51 32.88 18.54
CA HIS A 89 -19.27 32.79 19.98
C HIS A 89 -18.51 34.00 20.53
N VAL A 90 -17.53 34.52 19.78
CA VAL A 90 -16.83 35.77 20.15
C VAL A 90 -17.81 36.93 20.22
N LYS A 91 -18.68 37.10 19.21
CA LYS A 91 -19.71 38.16 19.21
C LYS A 91 -20.64 38.06 20.42
N ARG A 92 -21.08 36.84 20.77
CA ARG A 92 -21.93 36.61 21.96
C ARG A 92 -21.21 36.91 23.27
N LYS A 93 -19.93 36.57 23.39
CA LYS A 93 -19.10 36.87 24.57
C LYS A 93 -18.87 38.37 24.75
N LYS A 94 -18.81 39.14 23.65
CA LYS A 94 -18.77 40.62 23.70
C LYS A 94 -20.09 41.24 24.16
N LEU A 95 -21.22 40.66 23.75
CA LEU A 95 -22.56 41.15 24.13
C LEU A 95 -22.92 40.78 25.59
N ASN A 96 -22.42 39.66 26.08
CA ASN A 96 -22.64 39.21 27.45
C ASN A 96 -21.36 38.57 27.99
N SER A 97 -20.70 39.24 28.93
CA SER A 97 -19.46 38.77 29.56
C SER A 97 -19.61 37.43 30.30
N ASN A 98 -20.83 37.10 30.74
CA ASN A 98 -21.15 35.84 31.40
C ASN A 98 -21.54 34.71 30.42
N TYR A 99 -21.48 34.97 29.11
CA TYR A 99 -21.78 33.97 28.09
C TYR A 99 -20.80 32.80 28.14
N GLN A 100 -21.34 31.60 28.29
CA GLN A 100 -20.58 30.35 28.14
C GLN A 100 -20.82 29.78 26.74
N VAL A 101 -19.74 29.31 26.11
CA VAL A 101 -19.81 28.64 24.81
C VAL A 101 -20.63 27.36 24.96
N VAL A 102 -21.78 27.33 24.27
CA VAL A 102 -22.69 26.18 24.29
C VAL A 102 -22.26 25.19 23.22
N ILE A 103 -21.77 24.02 23.65
CA ILE A 103 -21.46 22.89 22.77
C ILE A 103 -22.70 21.99 22.72
N LYS A 104 -23.32 21.85 21.54
CA LYS A 104 -24.59 21.13 21.36
C LYS A 104 -24.46 19.61 21.56
N GLU A 105 -23.26 19.07 21.43
CA GLU A 105 -22.97 17.65 21.52
C GLU A 105 -22.35 17.34 22.89
N LYS A 106 -22.97 16.44 23.66
CA LYS A 106 -22.37 15.98 24.93
C LYS A 106 -21.08 15.23 24.61
N PHE A 107 -19.98 15.61 25.29
CA PHE A 107 -18.73 14.87 25.22
C PHE A 107 -18.91 13.47 25.81
N ASP A 108 -18.98 12.45 24.94
CA ASP A 108 -19.00 11.04 25.34
C ASP A 108 -17.56 10.52 25.45
N ILE A 109 -17.12 10.29 26.70
CA ILE A 109 -15.79 9.79 27.00
C ILE A 109 -15.57 8.37 26.45
N GLN A 110 -16.61 7.52 26.38
CA GLN A 110 -16.49 6.18 25.85
C GLN A 110 -16.32 6.21 24.33
N GLU A 111 -17.02 7.09 23.63
CA GLU A 111 -16.81 7.30 22.19
C GLU A 111 -15.45 7.94 21.90
N TYR A 112 -15.03 8.92 22.71
CA TYR A 112 -13.72 9.53 22.58
C TYR A 112 -12.59 8.52 22.80
N GLU A 113 -12.64 7.69 23.86
CA GLU A 113 -11.68 6.62 24.08
C GLU A 113 -11.69 5.57 22.96
N ARG A 114 -12.86 5.28 22.37
CA ARG A 114 -12.97 4.37 21.22
C ARG A 114 -12.30 4.96 19.97
N LYS A 115 -12.47 6.26 19.72
CA LYS A 115 -11.79 7.00 18.63
C LYS A 115 -10.29 7.14 18.89
N LEU A 116 -9.89 7.40 20.13
CA LEU A 116 -8.49 7.51 20.53
C LEU A 116 -7.78 6.16 20.44
N ARG A 117 -8.41 5.07 20.89
CA ARG A 117 -7.90 3.70 20.65
C ARG A 117 -7.77 3.43 19.15
N ARG A 118 -8.72 3.85 18.32
CA ARG A 118 -8.59 3.74 16.85
C ARG A 118 -7.43 4.59 16.28
N SER A 119 -7.16 5.80 16.79
CA SER A 119 -6.10 6.69 16.29
C SER A 119 -4.71 6.39 16.86
N GLU A 120 -4.60 6.06 18.14
CA GLU A 120 -3.37 5.58 18.80
C GLU A 120 -2.99 4.21 18.28
N SER A 121 -3.97 3.33 17.99
CA SER A 121 -3.72 2.14 17.18
C SER A 121 -3.15 2.55 15.83
N ARG A 122 -3.76 3.46 15.05
CA ARG A 122 -3.22 3.91 13.74
C ARG A 122 -1.80 4.51 13.81
N MET A 123 -1.44 5.27 14.86
CA MET A 123 -0.14 5.97 14.96
C MET A 123 0.97 5.12 15.61
N ARG A 124 0.67 4.34 16.66
CA ARG A 124 1.63 3.38 17.24
C ARG A 124 1.76 2.11 16.40
N TYR A 125 0.71 1.68 15.68
CA TYR A 125 0.82 0.55 14.75
C TYR A 125 1.60 0.90 13.48
N ARG A 126 1.55 2.12 12.93
CA ARG A 126 2.39 2.47 11.76
C ARG A 126 3.89 2.28 11.99
N THR A 127 4.36 2.41 13.23
CA THR A 127 5.77 2.19 13.61
C THR A 127 6.04 0.76 14.10
N LYS A 128 5.01 0.04 14.60
CA LYS A 128 5.11 -1.37 15.04
C LYS A 128 4.75 -2.43 13.98
N LEU A 129 4.12 -2.06 12.86
CA LEU A 129 3.71 -2.96 11.78
C LEU A 129 4.80 -3.26 10.76
N MET A 130 5.98 -2.63 10.85
CA MET A 130 7.14 -3.10 10.09
C MET A 130 7.63 -4.40 10.70
N ILE A 131 7.17 -5.54 10.19
CA ILE A 131 7.88 -6.80 10.38
C ILE A 131 9.11 -6.70 9.48
N ARG A 132 10.30 -6.52 10.07
CA ARG A 132 11.57 -6.45 9.33
C ARG A 132 12.38 -7.69 9.70
N THR A 133 12.45 -8.68 8.81
CA THR A 133 13.39 -9.81 9.00
C THR A 133 14.78 -9.42 8.50
N ARG A 134 15.82 -9.84 9.22
CA ARG A 134 17.22 -9.58 8.85
C ARG A 134 17.55 -10.30 7.53
N SER A 135 18.10 -9.58 6.56
CA SER A 135 18.63 -10.16 5.33
C SER A 135 20.02 -10.77 5.57
N VAL A 136 20.29 -11.96 5.03
CA VAL A 136 21.62 -12.57 4.94
C VAL A 136 21.85 -12.99 3.48
N ARG A 137 23.08 -12.82 2.98
CA ARG A 137 23.48 -13.05 1.58
C ARG A 137 23.77 -14.55 1.27
N THR A 138 23.38 -14.94 0.04
CA THR A 138 23.93 -15.93 -0.93
C THR A 138 23.68 -17.45 -0.85
N ASP A 139 23.59 -18.02 -2.08
CA ASP A 139 23.54 -19.40 -2.65
C ASP A 139 22.30 -20.32 -2.60
N GLU A 140 22.12 -21.12 -3.68
CA GLU A 140 20.90 -21.91 -3.98
C GLU A 140 20.54 -22.99 -2.94
N ASP A 141 21.56 -23.64 -2.35
CA ASP A 141 21.38 -24.58 -1.23
C ASP A 141 20.88 -23.87 0.05
N HIS A 142 20.96 -22.54 0.09
CA HIS A 142 20.49 -21.71 1.19
C HIS A 142 18.99 -21.37 1.08
N LYS A 143 18.31 -21.52 -0.06
CA LYS A 143 16.85 -21.25 -0.20
C LYS A 143 16.01 -22.10 0.75
N SER A 144 16.38 -23.37 0.90
CA SER A 144 15.81 -24.29 1.90
C SER A 144 16.16 -23.85 3.33
N ARG A 145 17.39 -23.34 3.53
CA ARG A 145 17.89 -22.87 4.83
C ARG A 145 17.33 -21.50 5.24
N ILE A 146 16.98 -20.56 4.36
CA ILE A 146 16.37 -19.26 4.70
C ILE A 146 14.93 -19.44 5.20
N ALA A 147 14.14 -20.26 4.50
CA ALA A 147 12.82 -20.66 4.97
C ALA A 147 12.92 -21.48 6.27
N ASN A 148 13.95 -22.33 6.44
CA ASN A 148 14.20 -23.07 7.68
C ASN A 148 14.82 -22.21 8.81
N THR A 149 15.53 -21.11 8.52
CA THR A 149 16.18 -20.22 9.52
C THR A 149 15.27 -19.10 9.97
N ARG A 150 14.35 -18.64 9.12
CA ARG A 150 13.16 -17.93 9.58
C ARG A 150 12.34 -18.96 10.32
N ASN A 151 12.50 -19.04 11.65
CA ASN A 151 11.71 -19.91 12.52
C ASN A 151 10.21 -19.57 12.35
N ILE A 152 9.57 -20.14 11.32
CA ILE A 152 8.20 -19.88 10.88
C ILE A 152 7.39 -21.06 11.38
N ALA A 153 6.49 -20.78 12.33
CA ALA A 153 5.51 -21.78 12.72
C ALA A 153 4.62 -22.07 11.51
N THR A 154 4.45 -23.34 11.17
CA THR A 154 3.54 -23.74 10.11
C THR A 154 2.11 -23.40 10.55
N SER A 155 1.39 -22.65 9.72
CA SER A 155 -0.02 -22.36 9.96
C SER A 155 -0.86 -23.62 9.77
N THR A 156 -1.96 -23.71 10.53
CA THR A 156 -2.99 -24.74 10.34
C THR A 156 -3.87 -24.49 9.12
N PHE A 157 -3.77 -23.32 8.48
CA PHE A 157 -4.51 -23.03 7.26
C PHE A 157 -3.93 -23.72 6.04
N VAL A 158 -4.83 -24.14 5.16
CA VAL A 158 -4.51 -24.56 3.80
C VAL A 158 -4.55 -23.35 2.88
N PHE A 159 -3.43 -23.03 2.25
CA PHE A 159 -3.33 -21.91 1.32
C PHE A 159 -3.61 -22.36 -0.11
N GLY A 160 -4.49 -21.66 -0.81
CA GLY A 160 -4.73 -21.84 -2.24
C GLY A 160 -4.01 -20.77 -3.04
N VAL A 161 -3.25 -21.11 -4.07
CA VAL A 161 -2.61 -20.15 -4.98
C VAL A 161 -3.23 -20.29 -6.36
N ILE A 162 -3.87 -19.23 -6.82
CA ILE A 162 -4.45 -19.09 -8.16
C ILE A 162 -3.52 -18.23 -9.00
N GLY A 163 -2.95 -18.85 -10.04
CA GLY A 163 -2.01 -18.22 -10.96
C GLY A 163 -0.57 -18.64 -10.66
N ILE A 164 -0.01 -19.49 -11.52
CA ILE A 164 1.37 -20.01 -11.42
C ILE A 164 2.19 -19.41 -12.56
N GLY A 165 2.26 -18.07 -12.54
CA GLY A 165 3.23 -17.29 -13.33
C GLY A 165 4.54 -17.11 -12.54
N ASN A 166 5.38 -16.15 -12.94
CA ASN A 166 6.67 -15.90 -12.27
C ASN A 166 6.48 -15.66 -10.76
N LEU A 167 5.63 -14.70 -10.39
CA LEU A 167 5.38 -14.37 -8.98
C LEU A 167 4.68 -15.50 -8.21
N GLY A 168 3.63 -16.10 -8.79
CA GLY A 168 2.89 -17.18 -8.11
C GLY A 168 3.70 -18.45 -7.88
N THR A 169 4.65 -18.75 -8.77
CA THR A 169 5.60 -19.86 -8.62
C THR A 169 6.51 -19.63 -7.42
N ASP A 170 7.09 -18.43 -7.31
CA ASP A 170 7.99 -18.09 -6.19
C ASP A 170 7.25 -18.07 -4.85
N ILE A 171 6.05 -17.48 -4.82
CA ILE A 171 5.17 -17.50 -3.64
C ILE A 171 4.89 -18.94 -3.20
N THR A 172 4.52 -19.81 -4.13
CA THR A 172 4.21 -21.21 -3.84
C THR A 172 5.43 -21.93 -3.27
N ARG A 173 6.60 -21.76 -3.89
CA ARG A 173 7.87 -22.35 -3.44
C ARG A 173 8.17 -21.95 -2.00
N ASN A 174 8.06 -20.67 -1.67
CA ASN A 174 8.35 -20.16 -0.33
C ASN A 174 7.38 -20.69 0.73
N LEU A 175 6.10 -20.81 0.39
CA LEU A 175 5.10 -21.40 1.29
C LEU A 175 5.39 -22.88 1.58
N ILE A 176 5.73 -23.67 0.56
CA ILE A 176 6.05 -25.09 0.70
C ILE A 176 7.32 -25.28 1.55
N HIS A 177 8.38 -24.52 1.25
CA HIS A 177 9.62 -24.57 2.03
C HIS A 177 9.42 -24.19 3.50
N SER A 178 8.50 -23.26 3.79
CA SER A 178 8.11 -22.88 5.16
C SER A 178 7.20 -23.91 5.84
N GLY A 179 6.92 -25.03 5.18
CA GLY A 179 6.18 -26.16 5.73
C GLY A 179 4.66 -26.08 5.57
N HIS A 180 4.12 -25.03 4.96
CA HIS A 180 2.68 -24.85 4.78
C HIS A 180 2.07 -25.86 3.79
N VAL A 181 0.76 -26.09 3.93
CA VAL A 181 -0.02 -26.87 2.95
C VAL A 181 -0.53 -25.92 1.89
N VAL A 182 -0.22 -26.24 0.63
CA VAL A 182 -0.51 -25.38 -0.53
C VAL A 182 -1.29 -26.17 -1.58
N ASN A 183 -2.41 -25.61 -2.00
CA ASN A 183 -3.17 -26.03 -3.16
C ASN A 183 -2.88 -25.05 -4.30
N ILE A 184 -2.65 -25.55 -5.52
CA ILE A 184 -2.35 -24.70 -6.67
C ILE A 184 -3.34 -24.90 -7.80
N TRP A 185 -3.62 -23.82 -8.52
CA TRP A 185 -4.34 -23.85 -9.77
C TRP A 185 -3.78 -22.82 -10.74
N ASN A 186 -3.70 -23.20 -12.01
CA ASN A 186 -3.38 -22.29 -13.10
C ASN A 186 -4.19 -22.66 -14.33
N ARG A 187 -4.56 -21.67 -15.15
CA ARG A 187 -5.30 -21.88 -16.41
C ARG A 187 -4.61 -22.91 -17.31
N THR A 188 -3.30 -22.78 -17.49
CA THR A 188 -2.47 -23.76 -18.17
C THR A 188 -1.98 -24.78 -17.14
N TYR A 189 -2.56 -25.98 -17.16
CA TYR A 189 -2.31 -27.02 -16.16
C TYR A 189 -0.82 -27.41 -16.06
N SER A 190 -0.10 -27.48 -17.18
CA SER A 190 1.31 -27.87 -17.20
C SER A 190 2.23 -26.94 -16.40
N LYS A 191 1.87 -25.67 -16.18
CA LYS A 191 2.69 -24.75 -15.37
C LYS A 191 2.82 -25.21 -13.92
N GLY A 192 1.76 -25.80 -13.35
CA GLY A 192 1.77 -26.34 -11.98
C GLY A 192 2.52 -27.66 -11.85
N GLN A 193 2.66 -28.42 -12.94
CA GLN A 193 3.31 -29.74 -12.91
C GLN A 193 4.79 -29.63 -12.54
N SER A 194 5.48 -28.57 -12.95
CA SER A 194 6.88 -28.32 -12.58
C SER A 194 7.07 -28.33 -11.06
N LEU A 195 6.23 -27.59 -10.33
CA LEU A 195 6.23 -27.53 -8.87
C LEU A 195 5.85 -28.88 -8.24
N VAL A 196 4.89 -29.61 -8.82
CA VAL A 196 4.50 -30.94 -8.32
C VAL A 196 5.64 -31.95 -8.48
N THR A 197 6.38 -31.91 -9.59
CA THR A 197 7.56 -32.77 -9.80
C THR A 197 8.69 -32.39 -8.87
N GLU A 198 8.95 -31.08 -8.69
CA GLU A 198 10.00 -30.55 -7.80
C GLU A 198 9.75 -30.93 -6.33
N PHE A 199 8.52 -30.74 -5.84
CA PHE A 199 8.20 -30.86 -4.41
C PHE A 199 7.44 -32.12 -4.01
N GLY A 200 6.73 -32.77 -4.93
CA GLY A 200 5.88 -33.93 -4.67
C GLY A 200 6.58 -35.08 -3.94
N PRO A 201 7.82 -35.47 -4.32
CA PRO A 201 8.56 -36.53 -3.62
C PRO A 201 8.98 -36.16 -2.20
N LYS A 202 9.39 -34.89 -1.98
CA LYS A 202 9.98 -34.39 -0.72
C LYS A 202 8.94 -33.93 0.29
N PHE A 203 7.79 -33.43 -0.17
CA PHE A 203 6.75 -32.80 0.66
C PHE A 203 5.39 -33.45 0.44
N LYS A 204 5.35 -34.79 0.33
CA LYS A 204 4.12 -35.57 0.13
C LYS A 204 3.01 -35.07 1.06
N LYS A 205 1.83 -34.79 0.49
CA LYS A 205 0.62 -34.22 1.15
C LYS A 205 0.64 -32.72 1.47
N LYS A 206 1.71 -31.97 1.17
CA LYS A 206 1.75 -30.50 1.35
C LYS A 206 1.53 -29.70 0.08
N LEU A 207 1.58 -30.33 -1.10
CA LEU A 207 1.26 -29.69 -2.38
C LEU A 207 0.20 -30.50 -3.11
N THR A 208 -0.90 -29.85 -3.49
CA THR A 208 -1.95 -30.47 -4.33
C THR A 208 -2.29 -29.55 -5.50
N GLN A 209 -2.23 -30.07 -6.72
CA GLN A 209 -2.68 -29.35 -7.91
C GLN A 209 -4.15 -29.68 -8.21
N PHE A 210 -4.96 -28.66 -8.48
CA PHE A 210 -6.37 -28.80 -8.83
C PHE A 210 -6.59 -28.55 -10.32
N TYR A 211 -7.61 -29.19 -10.88
CA TYR A 211 -8.06 -28.97 -12.27
C TYR A 211 -8.93 -27.71 -12.40
N THR A 212 -9.63 -27.30 -11.34
CA THR A 212 -10.55 -26.14 -11.36
C THR A 212 -10.27 -25.18 -10.20
N PRO A 213 -10.50 -23.86 -10.38
CA PRO A 213 -10.38 -22.90 -9.28
C PRO A 213 -11.38 -23.20 -8.16
N ARG A 214 -12.56 -23.70 -8.51
CA ARG A 214 -13.62 -24.07 -7.55
C ARG A 214 -13.20 -25.21 -6.64
N GLY A 215 -12.56 -26.24 -7.17
CA GLY A 215 -12.02 -27.34 -6.36
C GLY A 215 -10.96 -26.85 -5.37
N LEU A 216 -10.06 -25.97 -5.82
CA LEU A 216 -9.06 -25.34 -4.96
C LEU A 216 -9.71 -24.50 -3.85
N LEU A 217 -10.71 -23.68 -4.18
CA LEU A 217 -11.44 -22.85 -3.21
C LEU A 217 -12.07 -23.69 -2.09
N GLN A 218 -12.71 -24.81 -2.44
CA GLN A 218 -13.38 -25.68 -1.48
C GLN A 218 -12.39 -26.33 -0.49
N LYS A 219 -11.17 -26.62 -0.94
CA LYS A 219 -10.13 -27.30 -0.16
C LYS A 219 -9.09 -26.36 0.47
N SER A 220 -9.29 -25.04 0.39
CA SER A 220 -8.37 -24.03 0.93
C SER A 220 -9.08 -23.07 1.88
N ASP A 221 -8.40 -22.58 2.90
CA ASP A 221 -8.94 -21.60 3.86
C ASP A 221 -8.67 -20.17 3.40
N VAL A 222 -7.46 -19.94 2.86
CA VAL A 222 -7.01 -18.64 2.39
C VAL A 222 -6.51 -18.78 0.95
N ILE A 223 -7.03 -17.96 0.05
CA ILE A 223 -6.80 -18.03 -1.39
C ILE A 223 -6.05 -16.78 -1.85
N LEU A 224 -4.85 -16.98 -2.35
CA LEU A 224 -3.99 -15.99 -2.98
C LEU A 224 -4.32 -15.94 -4.47
N VAL A 225 -4.68 -14.77 -4.96
CA VAL A 225 -5.01 -14.55 -6.39
C VAL A 225 -3.92 -13.69 -7.01
N CYS A 226 -3.10 -14.28 -7.88
CA CYS A 226 -1.95 -13.64 -8.53
C CYS A 226 -2.02 -13.88 -10.05
N LEU A 227 -2.71 -13.00 -10.76
CA LEU A 227 -3.03 -13.10 -12.19
C LEU A 227 -2.44 -11.90 -12.97
N SER A 228 -2.72 -11.84 -14.28
CA SER A 228 -2.18 -10.78 -15.16
C SER A 228 -2.88 -9.44 -14.97
N ASP A 229 -4.21 -9.45 -14.87
CA ASP A 229 -5.06 -8.26 -15.01
C ASP A 229 -6.43 -8.41 -14.31
N LYS A 230 -7.22 -7.33 -14.37
CA LYS A 230 -8.57 -7.23 -13.80
C LYS A 230 -9.52 -8.28 -14.38
N GLU A 231 -9.47 -8.55 -15.68
CA GLU A 231 -10.41 -9.45 -16.36
C GLU A 231 -10.14 -10.91 -15.99
N ALA A 232 -8.88 -11.30 -15.87
CA ALA A 232 -8.50 -12.61 -15.37
C ALA A 232 -9.00 -12.82 -13.93
N VAL A 233 -8.89 -11.81 -13.07
CA VAL A 233 -9.46 -11.86 -11.72
C VAL A 233 -10.98 -11.98 -11.78
N ARG A 234 -11.66 -11.09 -12.50
CA ARG A 234 -13.13 -11.11 -12.65
C ARG A 234 -13.63 -12.49 -13.12
N THR A 235 -13.02 -13.05 -14.16
CA THR A 235 -13.35 -14.38 -14.69
C THR A 235 -13.31 -15.47 -13.62
N ILE A 236 -12.32 -15.47 -12.72
CA ILE A 236 -12.25 -16.45 -11.62
C ILE A 236 -13.41 -16.27 -10.66
N PHE A 237 -13.68 -15.04 -10.22
CA PHE A 237 -14.73 -14.79 -9.24
C PHE A 237 -16.12 -15.06 -9.82
N GLU A 238 -16.40 -14.57 -11.03
CA GLU A 238 -17.69 -14.72 -11.68
C GLU A 238 -17.98 -16.16 -12.08
N ASN A 239 -17.08 -16.78 -12.85
CA ASN A 239 -17.36 -18.07 -13.47
C ASN A 239 -17.03 -19.24 -12.56
N SER A 240 -15.97 -19.13 -11.75
CA SER A 240 -15.52 -20.24 -10.92
C SER A 240 -15.98 -20.15 -9.47
N PHE A 241 -16.01 -18.94 -8.90
CA PHE A 241 -16.50 -18.75 -7.53
C PHE A 241 -18.00 -18.43 -7.50
N GLY A 242 -18.63 -18.18 -8.65
CA GLY A 242 -20.08 -18.05 -8.72
C GLY A 242 -20.60 -16.85 -7.92
N ILE A 243 -19.84 -15.75 -7.83
CA ILE A 243 -20.22 -14.58 -7.02
C ILE A 243 -21.60 -14.00 -7.39
N HIS A 244 -22.02 -14.20 -8.65
CA HIS A 244 -23.31 -13.76 -9.18
C HIS A 244 -24.49 -14.64 -8.77
N LYS A 245 -24.26 -15.86 -8.25
CA LYS A 245 -25.31 -16.79 -7.84
C LYS A 245 -25.67 -16.53 -6.38
N PRO A 246 -26.84 -15.96 -6.03
CA PRO A 246 -27.12 -15.51 -4.65
C PRO A 246 -26.99 -16.63 -3.61
N ALA A 247 -27.49 -17.84 -3.94
CA ALA A 247 -27.47 -19.01 -3.08
C ALA A 247 -26.08 -19.68 -2.91
N ASP A 248 -25.06 -19.26 -3.68
CA ASP A 248 -23.71 -19.81 -3.56
C ASP A 248 -22.97 -19.13 -2.39
N GLU A 249 -22.74 -19.90 -1.32
CA GLU A 249 -22.01 -19.50 -0.10
C GLU A 249 -20.53 -19.95 -0.10
N CYS A 250 -19.93 -20.27 -1.23
CA CYS A 250 -18.57 -20.84 -1.28
C CYS A 250 -17.45 -19.97 -0.68
N LEU A 251 -17.67 -18.66 -0.57
CA LEU A 251 -16.72 -17.71 0.03
C LEU A 251 -16.90 -17.57 1.54
N LYS A 252 -17.95 -18.17 2.12
CA LYS A 252 -18.22 -18.12 3.55
C LYS A 252 -17.03 -18.66 4.34
N ASN A 253 -16.55 -17.87 5.28
CA ASN A 253 -15.38 -18.17 6.11
C ASN A 253 -14.06 -18.35 5.33
N LYS A 254 -13.98 -17.93 4.06
CA LYS A 254 -12.75 -17.94 3.27
C LYS A 254 -12.03 -16.60 3.37
N GLY A 255 -10.70 -16.64 3.38
CA GLY A 255 -9.85 -15.46 3.20
C GLY A 255 -9.42 -15.32 1.75
N ILE A 256 -9.59 -14.14 1.15
CA ILE A 256 -9.10 -13.83 -0.19
C ILE A 256 -7.99 -12.80 -0.07
N ILE A 257 -6.79 -13.16 -0.52
CA ILE A 257 -5.65 -12.25 -0.64
C ILE A 257 -5.42 -11.97 -2.12
N GLN A 258 -5.81 -10.78 -2.56
CA GLN A 258 -5.62 -10.35 -3.94
C GLN A 258 -4.22 -9.74 -4.08
N MET A 259 -3.41 -10.28 -5.00
CA MET A 259 -2.04 -9.82 -5.26
C MET A 259 -1.83 -9.29 -6.68
N THR A 260 -2.85 -9.35 -7.54
CA THR A 260 -2.84 -8.80 -8.90
C THR A 260 -2.93 -7.28 -8.88
N THR A 261 -2.06 -6.58 -9.60
CA THR A 261 -2.21 -5.13 -9.79
C THR A 261 -3.47 -4.82 -10.62
N THR A 262 -4.53 -4.37 -9.95
CA THR A 262 -5.85 -4.03 -10.52
C THR A 262 -6.32 -2.62 -10.20
N GLY A 263 -5.57 -1.86 -9.40
CA GLY A 263 -5.98 -0.52 -8.97
C GLY A 263 -7.05 -0.50 -7.87
N PRO A 264 -7.26 0.67 -7.24
CA PRO A 264 -7.96 0.78 -5.97
C PRO A 264 -9.48 0.59 -6.06
N GLU A 265 -10.13 1.11 -7.11
CA GLU A 265 -11.60 0.98 -7.22
C GLU A 265 -12.02 -0.47 -7.45
N PHE A 266 -11.32 -1.19 -8.35
CA PHE A 266 -11.56 -2.64 -8.53
C PHE A 266 -11.34 -3.42 -7.22
N SER A 267 -10.33 -3.06 -6.43
CA SER A 267 -10.08 -3.72 -5.14
C SER A 267 -11.23 -3.49 -4.14
N LYS A 268 -11.79 -2.27 -4.08
CA LYS A 268 -12.95 -1.97 -3.24
C LYS A 268 -14.21 -2.70 -3.70
N ASP A 269 -14.45 -2.78 -5.01
CA ASP A 269 -15.58 -3.52 -5.57
C ASP A 269 -15.49 -5.00 -5.20
N MET A 270 -14.31 -5.60 -5.36
CA MET A 270 -14.06 -6.98 -4.96
C MET A 270 -14.25 -7.18 -3.45
N ASN A 271 -13.79 -6.25 -2.61
CA ASN A 271 -14.04 -6.31 -1.16
C ASN A 271 -15.53 -6.37 -0.86
N SER A 272 -16.32 -5.46 -1.45
CA SER A 272 -17.78 -5.41 -1.24
C SER A 272 -18.46 -6.72 -1.66
N ILE A 273 -18.09 -7.27 -2.82
CA ILE A 273 -18.67 -8.52 -3.33
C ILE A 273 -18.31 -9.71 -2.43
N ILE A 274 -17.06 -9.81 -2.00
CA ILE A 274 -16.57 -10.94 -1.18
C ILE A 274 -17.17 -10.89 0.23
N GLU A 275 -17.25 -9.71 0.84
CA GLU A 275 -17.86 -9.54 2.17
C GLU A 275 -19.35 -9.88 2.15
N LYS A 276 -20.09 -9.47 1.12
CA LYS A 276 -21.51 -9.85 0.93
C LYS A 276 -21.71 -11.36 0.84
N LYS A 277 -20.68 -12.11 0.44
CA LYS A 277 -20.66 -13.58 0.38
C LYS A 277 -20.08 -14.24 1.62
N GLY A 278 -19.84 -13.49 2.69
CA GLY A 278 -19.32 -13.99 3.96
C GLY A 278 -17.81 -14.32 3.94
N GLY A 279 -17.09 -13.87 2.91
CA GLY A 279 -15.64 -13.96 2.84
C GLY A 279 -14.96 -12.75 3.46
N LYS A 280 -13.65 -12.88 3.67
CA LYS A 280 -12.77 -11.79 4.09
C LYS A 280 -11.85 -11.43 2.93
N TYR A 281 -11.56 -10.15 2.76
CA TYR A 281 -10.71 -9.68 1.66
C TYR A 281 -9.55 -8.84 2.17
N LEU A 282 -8.40 -9.04 1.54
CA LEU A 282 -7.17 -8.31 1.77
C LEU A 282 -6.50 -8.10 0.41
N GLU A 283 -6.14 -6.87 0.07
CA GLU A 283 -5.18 -6.63 -1.02
C GLU A 283 -3.75 -6.74 -0.47
N ALA A 284 -2.85 -7.33 -1.25
CA ALA A 284 -1.45 -7.53 -0.90
C ALA A 284 -0.57 -7.33 -2.16
N GLN A 285 -0.19 -6.08 -2.43
CA GLN A 285 0.66 -5.73 -3.56
C GLN A 285 2.12 -6.08 -3.27
N ILE A 286 2.77 -6.78 -4.19
CA ILE A 286 4.15 -7.26 -4.02
C ILE A 286 5.12 -6.34 -4.78
N GLN A 287 6.12 -5.82 -4.08
CA GLN A 287 7.32 -5.25 -4.68
C GLN A 287 8.43 -6.29 -4.68
N ARG A 288 9.10 -6.41 -5.82
CA ARG A 288 10.14 -7.40 -6.07
C ARG A 288 11.26 -6.77 -6.88
N SER A 289 12.49 -7.06 -6.50
CA SER A 289 13.62 -7.02 -7.41
C SER A 289 14.05 -8.47 -7.73
N LYS A 290 14.64 -8.75 -8.90
CA LYS A 290 14.86 -10.14 -9.35
C LYS A 290 15.87 -10.92 -8.50
N GLU A 291 16.90 -10.25 -7.98
CA GLU A 291 17.81 -10.86 -7.00
C GLU A 291 17.09 -11.19 -5.68
N GLU A 292 16.09 -10.39 -5.27
CA GLU A 292 15.29 -10.63 -4.05
C GLU A 292 14.22 -11.70 -4.25
N ALA A 293 13.70 -11.86 -5.46
CA ALA A 293 12.72 -12.89 -5.81
C ALA A 293 13.27 -14.30 -5.61
N THR A 294 14.51 -14.50 -6.06
CA THR A 294 15.25 -15.76 -5.95
C THR A 294 15.53 -16.12 -4.49
N ASN A 295 15.53 -15.13 -3.59
CA ASN A 295 15.78 -15.28 -2.15
C ASN A 295 14.49 -15.34 -1.30
N GLY A 296 13.30 -15.19 -1.91
CA GLY A 296 12.03 -15.13 -1.17
C GLY A 296 11.90 -13.87 -0.30
N ASP A 297 12.39 -12.75 -0.84
CA ASP A 297 12.49 -11.46 -0.17
C ASP A 297 11.54 -10.43 -0.79
N PHE A 298 10.23 -10.70 -0.73
CA PHE A 298 9.24 -9.72 -1.15
C PHE A 298 9.03 -8.60 -0.12
N ILE A 299 8.73 -7.40 -0.61
CA ILE A 299 8.06 -6.37 0.18
C ILE A 299 6.57 -6.46 -0.12
N THR A 300 5.76 -6.72 0.90
CA THR A 300 4.31 -6.79 0.76
C THR A 300 3.66 -5.52 1.30
N LEU A 301 2.87 -4.85 0.47
CA LEU A 301 1.99 -3.76 0.85
C LEU A 301 0.58 -4.32 1.00
N ALA A 302 0.07 -4.42 2.23
CA ALA A 302 -1.22 -5.02 2.53
C ALA A 302 -2.24 -3.97 2.99
N ALA A 303 -3.51 -4.12 2.61
CA ALA A 303 -4.61 -3.32 3.15
C ALA A 303 -5.95 -4.07 3.04
N GLY A 304 -6.89 -3.83 3.96
CA GLY A 304 -8.18 -4.54 4.04
C GLY A 304 -8.43 -5.18 5.39
N ASP A 305 -8.94 -6.41 5.44
CA ASP A 305 -9.32 -7.09 6.69
C ASP A 305 -8.10 -7.32 7.60
N GLU A 306 -8.04 -6.57 8.70
CA GLU A 306 -6.94 -6.60 9.68
C GLU A 306 -6.81 -7.98 10.34
N VAL A 307 -7.92 -8.67 10.60
CA VAL A 307 -7.91 -9.99 11.24
C VAL A 307 -7.32 -11.04 10.30
N LEU A 308 -7.67 -11.00 9.02
CA LEU A 308 -7.09 -11.86 7.99
C LEU A 308 -5.60 -11.57 7.85
N PHE A 309 -5.20 -10.30 7.83
CA PHE A 309 -3.79 -9.90 7.79
C PHE A 309 -2.98 -10.55 8.93
N PHE A 310 -3.44 -10.43 10.18
CA PHE A 310 -2.74 -11.04 11.34
C PHE A 310 -2.76 -12.56 11.31
N LYS A 311 -3.89 -13.18 10.94
CA LYS A 311 -3.98 -14.64 10.83
C LYS A 311 -3.06 -15.20 9.73
N CYS A 312 -2.74 -14.40 8.71
CA CYS A 312 -1.82 -14.75 7.64
C CYS A 312 -0.37 -14.31 7.91
N HIS A 313 0.00 -13.95 9.15
CA HIS A 313 1.35 -13.50 9.49
C HIS A 313 2.46 -14.50 9.05
N THR A 314 2.25 -15.81 9.25
CA THR A 314 3.23 -16.83 8.87
C THR A 314 3.40 -16.93 7.35
N LEU A 315 2.31 -16.73 6.59
CA LEU A 315 2.35 -16.65 5.14
C LEU A 315 3.17 -15.45 4.68
N PHE A 316 2.92 -14.28 5.26
CA PHE A 316 3.67 -13.06 4.93
C PHE A 316 5.16 -13.17 5.27
N LYS A 317 5.49 -13.82 6.39
CA LYS A 317 6.87 -14.11 6.80
C LYS A 317 7.54 -15.15 5.88
N ALA A 318 6.78 -16.09 5.34
CA ALA A 318 7.27 -17.08 4.39
C ALA A 318 7.66 -16.44 3.06
N ILE A 319 6.83 -15.53 2.54
CA ILE A 319 7.03 -14.97 1.20
C ILE A 319 7.93 -13.73 1.17
N GLY A 320 8.12 -13.01 2.28
CA GLY A 320 8.84 -11.74 2.23
C GLY A 320 9.51 -11.30 3.52
N ASN A 321 10.37 -10.29 3.38
CA ASN A 321 11.15 -9.74 4.48
C ASN A 321 10.50 -8.54 5.16
N THR A 322 9.64 -7.83 4.43
CA THR A 322 8.98 -6.62 4.90
C THR A 322 7.53 -6.66 4.51
N VAL A 323 6.64 -6.57 5.49
CA VAL A 323 5.20 -6.50 5.25
C VAL A 323 4.68 -5.26 5.94
N LEU A 324 3.98 -4.41 5.18
CA LEU A 324 3.43 -3.14 5.63
C LEU A 324 1.92 -3.20 5.52
N TYR A 325 1.21 -3.06 6.64
CA TYR A 325 -0.25 -2.90 6.61
C TYR A 325 -0.61 -1.42 6.56
N LEU A 326 -1.31 -1.04 5.50
CA LEU A 326 -1.60 0.34 5.12
C LEU A 326 -3.03 0.78 5.47
N GLY A 327 -3.80 -0.09 6.11
CA GLY A 327 -5.15 0.21 6.59
C GLY A 327 -6.23 -0.30 5.64
N GLU A 328 -7.08 0.62 5.17
CA GLU A 328 -8.32 0.29 4.44
C GLU A 328 -8.05 -0.14 2.99
N VAL A 329 -8.98 -0.90 2.41
CA VAL A 329 -8.88 -1.37 1.01
C VAL A 329 -8.70 -0.20 0.04
N GLY A 330 -7.78 -0.38 -0.91
CA GLY A 330 -7.38 0.57 -1.93
C GLY A 330 -6.08 1.31 -1.59
N TYR A 331 -5.65 1.35 -0.32
CA TYR A 331 -4.39 2.02 0.05
C TYR A 331 -3.15 1.29 -0.44
N ALA A 332 -3.13 -0.04 -0.43
CA ALA A 332 -2.02 -0.81 -0.97
C ALA A 332 -1.96 -0.69 -2.49
N SER A 333 -3.10 -0.76 -3.17
CA SER A 333 -3.18 -0.49 -4.61
C SER A 333 -2.68 0.91 -4.97
N LYS A 334 -3.10 1.96 -4.26
CA LYS A 334 -2.62 3.33 -4.49
C LYS A 334 -1.11 3.45 -4.28
N MET A 335 -0.60 2.90 -3.19
CA MET A 335 0.84 2.92 -2.90
C MET A 335 1.64 2.18 -3.99
N ASN A 336 1.16 1.01 -4.43
CA ASN A 336 1.80 0.30 -5.54
C ASN A 336 1.83 1.15 -6.82
N LEU A 337 0.71 1.76 -7.22
CA LEU A 337 0.66 2.60 -8.42
C LEU A 337 1.60 3.82 -8.33
N ILE A 338 1.73 4.45 -7.15
CA ILE A 338 2.71 5.52 -6.93
C ILE A 338 4.15 4.99 -7.14
N LEU A 339 4.47 3.78 -6.66
CA LEU A 339 5.78 3.17 -6.91
C LEU A 339 5.98 2.84 -8.40
N GLN A 340 4.94 2.43 -9.12
CA GLN A 340 5.02 2.21 -10.57
C GLN A 340 5.28 3.50 -11.36
N VAL A 341 4.78 4.66 -10.90
CA VAL A 341 5.17 5.98 -11.47
C VAL A 341 6.66 6.21 -11.35
N ILE A 342 7.23 6.05 -10.15
CA ILE A 342 8.65 6.29 -9.92
C ILE A 342 9.49 5.34 -10.77
N LYS A 343 9.10 4.06 -10.79
CA LYS A 343 9.77 3.00 -11.55
C LYS A 343 9.77 3.26 -13.05
N SER A 344 8.61 3.58 -13.62
CA SER A 344 8.46 3.82 -15.06
C SER A 344 9.22 5.03 -15.55
N ILE A 345 9.10 6.15 -14.83
CA ILE A 345 9.81 7.40 -15.18
C ILE A 345 11.32 7.17 -15.13
N ASN A 346 11.82 6.46 -14.11
CA ASN A 346 13.25 6.17 -13.99
C ASN A 346 13.78 5.33 -15.16
N VAL A 347 13.03 4.33 -15.65
CA VAL A 347 13.44 3.56 -16.84
C VAL A 347 13.38 4.41 -18.10
N ALA A 348 12.31 5.20 -18.29
CA ALA A 348 12.20 6.08 -19.45
C ALA A 348 13.35 7.10 -19.49
N ALA A 349 13.63 7.77 -18.37
CA ALA A 349 14.72 8.74 -18.25
C ALA A 349 16.10 8.10 -18.45
N LEU A 350 16.33 6.88 -17.93
CA LEU A 350 17.57 6.15 -18.17
C LEU A 350 17.76 5.85 -19.66
N CYS A 351 16.74 5.31 -20.33
CA CYS A 351 16.84 4.98 -21.75
C CYS A 351 17.03 6.23 -22.61
N GLU A 352 16.40 7.35 -22.27
CA GLU A 352 16.62 8.64 -22.94
C GLU A 352 18.05 9.13 -22.75
N ALA A 353 18.58 9.09 -21.52
CA ALA A 353 19.93 9.51 -21.21
C ALA A 353 21.01 8.65 -21.90
N LEU A 354 20.83 7.33 -21.95
CA LEU A 354 21.76 6.43 -22.64
C LEU A 354 21.73 6.64 -24.16
N ASN A 355 20.55 6.83 -24.76
CA ASN A 355 20.43 7.19 -26.18
C ASN A 355 21.09 8.54 -26.49
N PHE A 356 21.01 9.50 -25.58
CA PHE A 356 21.68 10.79 -25.71
C PHE A 356 23.20 10.65 -25.56
N ALA A 357 23.68 9.78 -24.66
CA ALA A 357 25.09 9.48 -24.50
C ALA A 357 25.69 8.88 -25.79
N GLU A 358 25.04 7.91 -26.42
CA GLU A 358 25.51 7.34 -27.69
C GLU A 358 25.58 8.39 -28.80
N ARG A 359 24.56 9.24 -28.92
CA ARG A 359 24.55 10.36 -29.89
C ARG A 359 25.57 11.45 -29.60
N SER A 360 26.12 11.46 -28.38
CA SER A 360 27.14 12.41 -27.94
C SER A 360 28.54 11.77 -27.89
N ASP A 361 28.72 10.62 -28.54
CA ASP A 361 29.98 9.86 -28.58
C ASP A 361 30.49 9.45 -27.18
N VAL A 362 29.58 9.27 -26.22
CA VAL A 362 29.89 8.80 -24.86
C VAL A 362 29.59 7.31 -24.77
N GLU A 363 30.60 6.52 -24.43
CA GLU A 363 30.46 5.08 -24.23
C GLU A 363 29.51 4.77 -23.05
N LEU A 364 28.51 3.91 -23.30
CA LEU A 364 27.51 3.53 -22.28
C LEU A 364 28.14 2.91 -21.03
N LYS A 365 29.26 2.21 -21.16
CA LYS A 365 29.98 1.62 -20.03
C LYS A 365 30.52 2.70 -19.08
N ASN A 366 31.04 3.80 -19.61
CA ASN A 366 31.47 4.95 -18.81
C ASN A 366 30.28 5.59 -18.08
N VAL A 367 29.11 5.69 -18.73
CA VAL A 367 27.88 6.19 -18.08
C VAL A 367 27.50 5.29 -16.90
N TYR A 368 27.56 3.96 -17.06
CA TYR A 368 27.30 3.01 -15.98
C TYR A 368 28.25 3.20 -14.79
N ASP A 369 29.56 3.21 -15.04
CA ASP A 369 30.59 3.26 -13.98
C ASP A 369 30.52 4.58 -13.20
N ILE A 370 30.25 5.68 -13.90
CA ILE A 370 30.03 6.99 -13.28
C ILE A 370 28.71 7.00 -12.50
N LEU A 371 27.61 6.51 -13.07
CA LEU A 371 26.30 6.47 -12.41
C LEU A 371 26.37 5.69 -11.10
N GLU A 372 27.04 4.52 -11.09
CA GLU A 372 27.26 3.69 -9.90
C GLU A 372 27.98 4.45 -8.78
N SER A 373 28.92 5.32 -9.15
CA SER A 373 29.73 6.12 -8.22
C SER A 373 29.01 7.37 -7.68
N THR A 374 27.81 7.69 -8.17
CA THR A 374 27.08 8.91 -7.81
C THR A 374 25.92 8.66 -6.85
N ASN A 375 25.40 9.73 -6.23
CA ASN A 375 24.18 9.68 -5.41
C ASN A 375 22.89 9.47 -6.24
N LEU A 376 22.97 9.46 -7.58
CA LEU A 376 21.86 9.11 -8.46
C LEU A 376 21.69 7.59 -8.56
N CYS A 377 22.68 6.83 -8.12
CA CYS A 377 22.70 5.39 -8.17
C CYS A 377 21.48 4.78 -7.46
N SER A 378 20.78 3.90 -8.16
CA SER A 378 19.87 2.94 -7.55
C SER A 378 20.10 1.58 -8.16
N LEU A 379 19.98 0.52 -7.34
CA LEU A 379 20.12 -0.87 -7.82
C LEU A 379 19.20 -1.18 -8.99
N TYR A 380 18.01 -0.56 -9.02
CA TYR A 380 17.07 -0.70 -10.12
C TYR A 380 17.65 -0.13 -11.42
N LEU A 381 18.14 1.10 -11.41
CA LEU A 381 18.73 1.74 -12.59
C LEU A 381 19.99 1.01 -13.07
N LEU A 382 20.89 0.62 -12.16
CA LEU A 382 22.09 -0.12 -12.54
C LEU A 382 21.76 -1.45 -13.20
N ARG A 383 20.77 -2.19 -12.69
CA ARG A 383 20.34 -3.44 -13.34
C ARG A 383 19.78 -3.19 -14.74
N LYS A 384 18.97 -2.15 -14.94
CA LYS A 384 18.43 -1.80 -16.26
C LYS A 384 19.53 -1.38 -17.23
N CYS A 385 20.48 -0.58 -16.77
CA CYS A 385 21.65 -0.21 -17.56
C CYS A 385 22.49 -1.45 -17.92
N GLY A 386 22.68 -2.39 -16.98
CA GLY A 386 23.37 -3.66 -17.23
C GLY A 386 22.67 -4.54 -18.28
N LEU A 387 21.34 -4.61 -18.27
CA LEU A 387 20.58 -5.33 -19.31
C LEU A 387 20.77 -4.70 -20.69
N ILE A 388 20.82 -3.37 -20.78
CA ILE A 388 21.07 -2.63 -22.02
C ILE A 388 22.49 -2.91 -22.53
N LEU A 389 23.51 -2.78 -21.66
CA LEU A 389 24.91 -3.06 -22.01
C LEU A 389 25.16 -4.49 -22.49
N GLN A 390 24.37 -5.45 -22.01
CA GLN A 390 24.46 -6.87 -22.38
C GLN A 390 23.49 -7.25 -23.51
N GLU A 391 22.67 -6.32 -23.99
CA GLU A 391 21.55 -6.56 -24.91
C GLU A 391 20.60 -7.70 -24.47
N ASN A 392 20.49 -7.92 -23.15
CA ASN A 392 19.81 -9.08 -22.57
C ASN A 392 18.38 -8.76 -22.14
N PHE A 393 17.55 -8.34 -23.09
CA PHE A 393 16.17 -7.92 -22.80
C PHE A 393 15.21 -9.09 -22.52
N LEU A 394 15.61 -10.32 -22.86
CA LEU A 394 14.86 -11.53 -22.49
C LEU A 394 14.88 -11.79 -20.98
N ASN A 395 15.90 -11.29 -20.29
CA ASN A 395 16.08 -11.44 -18.85
C ASN A 395 15.19 -10.47 -18.06
N SER A 396 13.87 -10.54 -18.27
CA SER A 396 12.90 -9.59 -17.75
C SER A 396 12.67 -9.66 -16.24
N ASP A 397 12.71 -8.50 -15.58
CA ASP A 397 12.19 -8.32 -14.21
C ASP A 397 10.69 -8.05 -14.22
N GLN A 398 10.26 -7.24 -15.18
CA GLN A 398 8.89 -6.87 -15.47
C GLN A 398 8.84 -6.60 -16.98
N SER A 399 7.93 -7.28 -17.66
CA SER A 399 7.75 -7.08 -19.09
C SER A 399 7.22 -5.68 -19.38
N LEU A 400 7.54 -5.15 -20.55
CA LEU A 400 7.05 -3.85 -21.00
C LEU A 400 5.51 -3.80 -20.98
N THR A 401 4.84 -4.87 -21.40
CA THR A 401 3.36 -4.97 -21.33
C THR A 401 2.83 -4.81 -19.91
N ASN A 402 3.48 -5.43 -18.92
CA ASN A 402 3.03 -5.33 -17.53
C ASN A 402 3.28 -3.94 -16.95
N LEU A 403 4.43 -3.32 -17.27
CA LEU A 403 4.70 -1.95 -16.84
C LEU A 403 3.71 -0.97 -17.48
N GLN A 404 3.44 -1.08 -18.78
CA GLN A 404 2.47 -0.24 -19.49
C GLN A 404 1.04 -0.41 -18.95
N LYS A 405 0.63 -1.64 -18.63
CA LYS A 405 -0.65 -1.90 -17.96
C LYS A 405 -0.73 -1.15 -16.63
N ASP A 406 0.32 -1.23 -15.81
CA ASP A 406 0.35 -0.51 -14.54
C ASP A 406 0.31 1.02 -14.76
N MET A 407 0.95 1.54 -15.82
CA MET A 407 0.85 2.95 -16.19
C MET A 407 -0.55 3.37 -16.63
N SER A 408 -1.30 2.49 -17.28
CA SER A 408 -2.70 2.76 -17.61
C SER A 408 -3.53 2.90 -16.33
N LEU A 409 -3.31 2.04 -15.33
CA LEU A 409 -3.97 2.14 -14.02
C LEU A 409 -3.58 3.41 -13.25
N VAL A 410 -2.33 3.86 -13.37
CA VAL A 410 -1.88 5.14 -12.82
C VAL A 410 -2.65 6.30 -13.44
N LEU A 411 -2.79 6.33 -14.76
CA LEU A 411 -3.49 7.40 -15.47
C LEU A 411 -4.99 7.40 -15.13
N ASP A 412 -5.62 6.22 -15.04
CA ASP A 412 -7.01 6.09 -14.55
C ASP A 412 -7.17 6.66 -13.13
N LEU A 413 -6.22 6.35 -12.23
CA LEU A 413 -6.24 6.86 -10.86
C LEU A 413 -6.05 8.38 -10.83
N ALA A 414 -5.13 8.90 -11.63
CA ALA A 414 -4.85 10.34 -11.71
C ALA A 414 -6.07 11.12 -12.23
N ASP A 415 -6.76 10.59 -13.24
CA ASP A 415 -8.01 11.15 -13.78
C ASP A 415 -9.10 11.21 -12.70
N SER A 416 -9.26 10.15 -11.91
CA SER A 416 -10.25 10.10 -10.81
C SER A 416 -10.06 11.20 -9.76
N VAL A 417 -8.84 11.71 -9.60
CA VAL A 417 -8.49 12.81 -8.68
C VAL A 417 -8.20 14.13 -9.41
N LYS A 418 -8.46 14.18 -10.73
CA LYS A 418 -8.23 15.35 -11.60
C LYS A 418 -6.80 15.90 -11.51
N TYR A 419 -5.81 15.00 -11.41
CA TYR A 419 -4.40 15.37 -11.31
C TYR A 419 -3.67 15.15 -12.64
N PRO A 420 -3.05 16.18 -13.24
CA PRO A 420 -2.32 16.04 -14.49
C PRO A 420 -0.98 15.32 -14.29
N MET A 421 -0.72 14.30 -15.11
CA MET A 421 0.50 13.49 -15.05
C MET A 421 1.48 13.83 -16.18
N SER A 422 2.03 15.05 -16.17
CA SER A 422 2.77 15.63 -17.29
C SER A 422 4.01 14.86 -17.76
N ILE A 423 4.68 14.12 -16.86
CA ILE A 423 5.86 13.29 -17.20
C ILE A 423 5.43 11.85 -17.53
N THR A 424 4.46 11.34 -16.78
CA THR A 424 4.04 9.95 -16.89
C THR A 424 3.24 9.67 -18.16
N SER A 425 2.40 10.60 -18.59
CA SER A 425 1.60 10.48 -19.82
C SER A 425 2.48 10.25 -21.06
N PRO A 426 3.50 11.09 -21.36
CA PRO A 426 4.38 10.85 -22.51
C PRO A 426 5.22 9.57 -22.34
N ALA A 427 5.70 9.25 -21.14
CA ALA A 427 6.42 7.99 -20.89
C ALA A 427 5.54 6.76 -21.22
N ASN A 428 4.24 6.80 -20.87
CA ASN A 428 3.32 5.73 -21.25
C ASN A 428 3.10 5.64 -22.78
N GLN A 429 3.15 6.76 -23.51
CA GLN A 429 3.06 6.76 -24.98
C GLN A 429 4.26 6.06 -25.63
N ILE A 430 5.47 6.27 -25.08
CA ILE A 430 6.68 5.53 -25.47
C ILE A 430 6.46 4.03 -25.28
N PHE A 431 5.96 3.60 -24.12
CA PHE A 431 5.73 2.19 -23.85
C PHE A 431 4.71 1.57 -24.80
N GLN A 432 3.60 2.28 -25.06
CA GLN A 432 2.59 1.84 -26.02
C GLN A 432 3.16 1.71 -27.43
N HIS A 433 4.02 2.64 -27.84
CA HIS A 433 4.68 2.57 -29.14
C HIS A 433 5.59 1.34 -29.25
N CYS A 434 6.46 1.09 -28.29
CA CYS A 434 7.33 -0.09 -28.27
C CYS A 434 6.54 -1.41 -28.23
N ILE A 435 5.38 -1.45 -27.54
CA ILE A 435 4.50 -2.63 -27.58
C ILE A 435 3.95 -2.88 -28.98
N ARG A 436 3.61 -1.82 -29.74
CA ARG A 436 3.21 -1.96 -31.16
C ARG A 436 4.33 -2.50 -32.04
N LEU A 437 5.59 -2.28 -31.66
CA LEU A 437 6.78 -2.86 -32.30
C LEU A 437 7.09 -4.29 -31.81
N GLU A 438 6.11 -4.97 -31.20
CA GLU A 438 6.22 -6.34 -30.68
C GLU A 438 7.20 -6.52 -29.52
N TYR A 439 7.63 -5.43 -28.87
CA TYR A 439 8.56 -5.50 -27.73
C TYR A 439 7.91 -5.81 -26.37
N GLY A 440 6.60 -6.07 -26.35
CA GLY A 440 5.83 -6.18 -25.10
C GLY A 440 6.30 -7.28 -24.14
N ALA A 441 6.84 -8.39 -24.66
CA ALA A 441 7.28 -9.54 -23.86
C ALA A 441 8.65 -9.33 -23.19
N TYR A 442 9.48 -8.43 -23.70
CA TYR A 442 10.82 -8.16 -23.20
C TYR A 442 10.79 -7.30 -21.94
N ASP A 443 11.94 -7.22 -21.25
CA ASP A 443 12.14 -6.28 -20.14
C ASP A 443 11.80 -4.84 -20.55
N ALA A 444 11.23 -4.06 -19.63
CA ALA A 444 10.87 -2.67 -19.88
C ALA A 444 12.05 -1.79 -20.37
N SER A 445 13.30 -2.15 -20.11
CA SER A 445 14.47 -1.47 -20.67
C SER A 445 14.60 -1.57 -22.20
N ILE A 446 13.85 -2.47 -22.85
CA ILE A 446 13.81 -2.61 -24.32
C ILE A 446 13.42 -1.32 -25.04
N ILE A 447 12.75 -0.39 -24.36
CA ILE A 447 12.41 0.94 -24.90
C ILE A 447 13.64 1.73 -25.34
N PHE A 448 14.84 1.37 -24.83
CA PHE A 448 16.11 1.89 -25.31
C PHE A 448 16.23 1.79 -26.84
N LEU A 449 15.77 0.68 -27.43
CA LEU A 449 15.86 0.43 -28.88
C LEU A 449 14.92 1.31 -29.74
N GLN A 450 14.00 2.06 -29.13
CA GLN A 450 13.05 2.90 -29.88
C GLN A 450 13.74 3.91 -30.82
N HIS A 451 14.92 4.41 -30.43
CA HIS A 451 15.62 5.48 -31.14
C HIS A 451 16.72 4.98 -32.09
N HIS A 452 16.83 3.67 -32.30
CA HIS A 452 17.75 3.06 -33.28
C HIS A 452 17.14 2.92 -34.68
N HIS A 453 15.87 3.34 -34.85
CA HIS A 453 15.17 3.38 -36.14
C HIS A 453 15.15 4.78 -36.75
#